data_AF-A0AAD5GVW6-F1
#
_entry.id   AF-A0AAD5GVW6-F1
#
_cell.length_a   1.000
_cell.length_b   1.000
_cell.length_c   1.000
_cell.angle_alpha   90.00
_cell.angle_beta   90.00
_cell.angle_gamma   90.00
#
_symmetry.space_group_name_H-M   'P 1'
#
loop_
_entity.id
_entity.type
_entity.pdbx_description
1 polymer ?
#
loop_
_entity_poly.entity_id
_entity_poly.type
_entity_poly.pdbx_seq_one_letter_code
_entity_poly.pdbx_strand_id
1 'polypeptide(L)'
;MASPTTIDHLGMDLLHNILARLSSIDFASADCVSRSWNHVCGRILCRPKLSSACSFNQSLQVAVEEVVNKVLSERIRPHFAIASVGTRFHIKFNIEEAHKLITAKLGSKVPLITNCSPGIIGRDVNSGEFKEASRAYGDTSITDEFDRSLVQERAKGGIMLTVGFLPGLKVKLIKLAKEDLTSQDARAYSKKFINDIREFSASISGCQSPAAIMMFSEPLQGVIDVMEKVDHAMSPETVIVGDYGYRFHSDTESLNNITATKERVSAVVALVFVMDRTKPLDPATALSSIANVSNHLRSFKQERTAAGDKREVFGGFIFTSYDRSDFRKPNVNSSPFLDNFPSATLGGILGGP
;
A
#
# COMPACT_ATOMS: atom_id res chain seq x y z
N MET A 1 26.74 -6.12 -47.43
CA MET A 1 25.74 -6.64 -46.47
C MET A 1 25.46 -5.54 -45.47
N ALA A 2 24.27 -4.96 -45.47
CA ALA A 2 23.88 -4.00 -44.43
C ALA A 2 23.69 -4.79 -43.13
N SER A 3 24.43 -4.43 -42.07
CA SER A 3 24.17 -4.95 -40.73
C SER A 3 22.72 -4.59 -40.35
N PRO A 4 21.92 -5.52 -39.82
CA PRO A 4 20.57 -5.20 -39.39
C PRO A 4 20.64 -4.06 -38.37
N THR A 5 19.90 -2.97 -38.63
CA THR A 5 19.77 -1.87 -37.69
C THR A 5 19.10 -2.42 -36.44
N THR A 6 19.88 -2.66 -35.40
CA THR A 6 19.36 -3.09 -34.11
C THR A 6 18.55 -1.94 -33.50
N ILE A 7 17.51 -2.27 -32.71
CA ILE A 7 16.65 -1.27 -32.07
C ILE A 7 17.47 -0.30 -31.18
N ASP A 8 18.64 -0.72 -30.72
CA ASP A 8 19.57 0.11 -29.95
C ASP A 8 20.19 1.27 -30.75
N HIS A 9 20.05 1.28 -32.08
CA HIS A 9 20.45 2.39 -32.95
C HIS A 9 19.34 3.41 -33.20
N LEU A 10 18.12 3.17 -32.70
CA LEU A 10 17.03 4.14 -32.76
C LEU A 10 17.30 5.29 -31.78
N GLY A 11 17.03 6.53 -32.21
CA GLY A 11 17.08 7.68 -31.32
C GLY A 11 16.13 7.52 -30.12
N MET A 12 16.51 8.09 -28.98
CA MET A 12 15.79 7.92 -27.70
C MET A 12 14.30 8.33 -27.77
N ASP A 13 13.95 9.31 -28.62
CA ASP A 13 12.57 9.76 -28.79
C ASP A 13 11.72 8.76 -29.57
N LEU A 14 12.31 8.08 -30.54
CA LEU A 14 11.62 7.03 -31.30
C LEU A 14 11.46 5.77 -30.45
N LEU A 15 12.48 5.43 -29.67
CA LEU A 15 12.40 4.35 -28.67
C LEU A 15 11.31 4.65 -27.63
N HIS A 16 11.21 5.89 -27.14
CA HIS A 16 10.14 6.31 -26.24
C HIS A 16 8.76 6.06 -26.85
N ASN A 17 8.51 6.50 -28.09
CA ASN A 17 7.21 6.31 -28.73
C ASN A 17 6.84 4.83 -28.92
N ILE A 18 7.81 3.96 -29.21
CA ILE A 18 7.59 2.51 -29.34
C ILE A 18 7.24 1.93 -27.98
N LEU A 19 8.09 2.16 -26.98
CA LEU A 19 7.91 1.64 -25.62
C LEU A 19 6.62 2.16 -24.97
N ALA A 20 6.22 3.40 -25.27
CA ALA A 20 4.99 3.99 -24.76
C ALA A 20 3.70 3.35 -25.32
N ARG A 21 3.80 2.50 -26.34
CA ARG A 21 2.66 1.79 -26.94
C ARG A 21 2.59 0.31 -26.56
N LEU A 22 3.59 -0.20 -25.84
CA LEU A 22 3.61 -1.58 -25.39
C LEU A 22 2.51 -1.85 -24.36
N SER A 23 2.04 -3.10 -24.35
CA SER A 23 1.23 -3.65 -23.25
C SER A 23 2.01 -3.59 -21.93
N SER A 24 1.35 -3.71 -20.78
CA SER A 24 2.07 -3.68 -19.48
C SER A 24 3.11 -4.81 -19.36
N ILE A 25 2.83 -5.99 -19.91
CA ILE A 25 3.70 -7.17 -19.89
C ILE A 25 4.93 -6.95 -20.79
N ASP A 26 4.70 -6.49 -22.03
CA ASP A 26 5.79 -6.23 -22.97
C ASP A 26 6.66 -5.06 -22.48
N PHE A 27 6.03 -4.06 -21.87
CA PHE A 27 6.72 -2.92 -21.27
C PHE A 27 7.63 -3.34 -20.11
N ALA A 28 7.16 -4.24 -19.22
CA ALA A 28 7.97 -4.75 -18.12
C ALA A 28 9.18 -5.56 -18.63
N SER A 29 8.99 -6.33 -19.71
CA SER A 29 10.07 -7.05 -20.38
C SER A 29 11.10 -6.08 -20.99
N ALA A 30 10.60 -5.04 -21.67
CA ALA A 30 11.40 -3.97 -22.25
C ALA A 30 12.26 -3.21 -21.21
N ASP A 31 11.72 -2.93 -20.02
CA ASP A 31 12.43 -2.25 -18.92
C ASP A 31 13.67 -3.03 -18.44
N CYS A 32 13.73 -4.33 -18.73
CA CYS A 32 14.81 -5.24 -18.32
C CYS A 32 15.85 -5.53 -19.42
N VAL A 33 15.68 -5.02 -20.65
CA VAL A 33 16.54 -5.38 -21.80
C VAL A 33 17.95 -4.81 -21.67
N SER A 34 18.07 -3.50 -21.44
CA SER A 34 19.36 -2.79 -21.37
C SER A 34 19.24 -1.51 -20.54
N ARG A 35 20.38 -0.90 -20.19
CA ARG A 35 20.41 0.39 -19.46
C ARG A 35 19.69 1.49 -20.24
N SER A 36 19.83 1.52 -21.56
CA SER A 36 19.20 2.52 -22.42
C SER A 36 17.68 2.38 -22.43
N TRP A 37 17.18 1.15 -22.58
CA TRP A 37 15.74 0.87 -22.52
C TRP A 37 15.16 1.16 -21.15
N ASN A 38 15.84 0.73 -20.08
CA ASN A 38 15.45 1.03 -18.70
C ASN A 38 15.34 2.54 -18.45
N HIS A 39 16.28 3.33 -19.01
CA HIS A 39 16.24 4.80 -18.92
C HIS A 39 15.03 5.39 -19.64
N VAL A 40 14.69 4.92 -20.85
CA VAL A 40 13.49 5.38 -21.58
C VAL A 40 12.21 4.93 -20.89
N CYS A 41 12.13 3.68 -20.43
CA CYS A 41 11.02 3.19 -19.62
C CYS A 41 10.86 4.02 -18.33
N GLY A 42 11.96 4.44 -17.71
CA GLY A 42 11.95 5.37 -16.57
C GLY A 42 11.36 6.75 -16.90
N ARG A 43 11.53 7.25 -18.13
CA ARG A 43 10.86 8.49 -18.58
C ARG A 43 9.35 8.31 -18.76
N ILE A 44 8.93 7.14 -19.22
CA ILE A 44 7.50 6.79 -19.35
C ILE A 44 6.88 6.63 -17.96
N LEU A 45 7.59 5.97 -17.05
CA LEU A 45 7.25 5.83 -15.64
C LEU A 45 7.87 6.98 -14.80
N CYS A 46 7.75 8.23 -15.24
CA CYS A 46 8.36 9.35 -14.52
C CYS A 46 7.50 9.89 -13.38
N ARG A 47 6.21 9.58 -13.35
CA ARG A 47 5.27 10.06 -12.34
C ARG A 47 5.03 8.98 -11.28
N PRO A 48 4.80 9.37 -10.01
CA PRO A 48 4.20 8.50 -9.02
C PRO A 48 3.00 7.74 -9.63
N LYS A 49 2.64 6.58 -9.08
CA LYS A 49 1.43 5.86 -9.47
C LYS A 49 0.99 4.94 -8.36
N LEU A 50 -0.29 4.98 -8.03
CA LEU A 50 -0.95 3.96 -7.20
C LEU A 50 -1.98 3.26 -8.06
N SER A 51 -1.91 1.93 -8.12
CA SER A 51 -2.92 1.09 -8.76
C SER A 51 -3.56 0.22 -7.70
N SER A 52 -4.90 0.24 -7.61
CA SER A 52 -5.65 -0.53 -6.64
C SER A 52 -6.78 -1.31 -7.30
N ALA A 53 -7.10 -2.49 -6.76
CA ALA A 53 -8.22 -3.31 -7.19
C ALA A 53 -8.76 -4.16 -6.03
N CYS A 54 -10.06 -4.45 -6.08
CA CYS A 54 -10.75 -5.33 -5.13
C CYS A 54 -11.40 -6.51 -5.84
N SER A 55 -11.30 -7.69 -5.23
CA SER A 55 -12.06 -8.87 -5.60
C SER A 55 -12.87 -9.37 -4.41
N PHE A 56 -14.13 -9.74 -4.69
CA PHE A 56 -15.04 -10.38 -3.73
C PHE A 56 -15.30 -11.84 -4.11
N ASN A 57 -14.39 -12.44 -4.89
CA ASN A 57 -14.46 -13.85 -5.24
C ASN A 57 -14.30 -14.71 -3.98
N GLN A 58 -15.06 -15.79 -3.89
CA GLN A 58 -15.03 -16.68 -2.71
C GLN A 58 -13.76 -17.54 -2.67
N SER A 59 -13.11 -17.78 -3.82
CA SER A 59 -11.84 -18.49 -3.89
C SER A 59 -10.68 -17.51 -3.70
N LEU A 60 -9.83 -17.77 -2.70
CA LEU A 60 -8.66 -16.92 -2.43
C LEU A 60 -7.70 -16.84 -3.63
N GLN A 61 -7.44 -17.97 -4.29
CA GLN A 61 -6.53 -18.02 -5.42
C GLN A 61 -7.06 -17.19 -6.60
N VAL A 62 -8.35 -17.34 -6.91
CA VAL A 62 -8.98 -16.58 -7.99
C VAL A 62 -9.06 -15.10 -7.61
N ALA A 63 -9.38 -14.77 -6.37
CA ALA A 63 -9.43 -13.39 -5.89
C ALA A 63 -8.06 -12.71 -5.98
N VAL A 64 -6.99 -13.40 -5.57
CA VAL A 64 -5.60 -12.91 -5.68
C VAL A 64 -5.21 -12.73 -7.15
N GLU A 65 -5.52 -13.70 -8.00
CA GLU A 65 -5.23 -13.62 -9.43
C GLU A 65 -5.95 -12.45 -10.11
N GLU A 66 -7.24 -12.27 -9.81
CA GLU A 66 -8.05 -11.15 -10.28
C GLU A 66 -7.43 -9.80 -9.90
N VAL A 67 -7.12 -9.57 -8.62
CA VAL A 67 -6.57 -8.28 -8.18
C VAL A 67 -5.15 -8.04 -8.70
N VAL A 68 -4.30 -9.06 -8.73
CA VAL A 68 -2.93 -8.96 -9.29
C VAL A 68 -2.97 -8.63 -10.77
N ASN A 69 -3.76 -9.38 -11.55
CA ASN A 69 -3.88 -9.14 -12.99
C ASN A 69 -4.45 -7.74 -13.25
N LYS A 70 -5.39 -7.28 -12.42
CA LYS A 70 -5.96 -5.93 -12.56
C LYS A 70 -4.93 -4.84 -12.27
N VAL A 71 -4.20 -4.90 -11.16
CA VAL A 71 -3.22 -3.84 -10.83
C VAL A 71 -2.01 -3.84 -11.78
N LEU A 72 -1.65 -5.01 -12.33
CA LEU A 72 -0.56 -5.15 -13.32
C LEU A 72 -1.03 -4.98 -14.78
N SER A 73 -2.34 -4.86 -15.04
CA SER A 73 -2.86 -4.55 -16.38
C SER A 73 -2.46 -3.15 -16.83
N GLU A 74 -2.20 -2.26 -15.87
CA GLU A 74 -1.64 -0.96 -16.14
C GLU A 74 -0.11 -0.99 -16.08
N ARG A 75 0.54 -0.13 -16.86
CA ARG A 75 1.99 0.07 -16.77
C ARG A 75 2.34 0.61 -15.38
N ILE A 76 2.96 -0.24 -14.57
CA ILE A 76 3.45 0.06 -13.22
C ILE A 76 4.67 -0.81 -12.92
N ARG A 77 5.64 -0.25 -12.21
CA ARG A 77 6.78 -1.00 -11.66
C ARG A 77 6.64 -1.01 -10.13
N PRO A 78 6.24 -2.10 -9.49
CA PRO A 78 5.98 -2.11 -8.05
C PRO A 78 7.22 -1.68 -7.25
N HIS A 79 7.09 -0.63 -6.42
CA HIS A 79 8.06 -0.27 -5.37
C HIS A 79 7.63 -0.78 -4.01
N PHE A 80 6.33 -0.96 -3.79
CA PHE A 80 5.74 -1.60 -2.62
C PHE A 80 4.33 -2.09 -2.97
N ALA A 81 3.78 -2.96 -2.12
CA ALA A 81 2.40 -3.40 -2.18
C ALA A 81 1.77 -3.48 -0.79
N ILE A 82 0.48 -3.21 -0.72
CA ILE A 82 -0.35 -3.36 0.47
C ILE A 82 -1.56 -4.18 0.07
N ALA A 83 -1.82 -5.26 0.79
CA ALA A 83 -2.96 -6.13 0.58
C ALA A 83 -3.86 -6.13 1.80
N SER A 84 -5.13 -5.77 1.63
CA SER A 84 -6.11 -5.78 2.71
C SER A 84 -7.09 -6.93 2.49
N VAL A 85 -7.14 -7.85 3.45
CA VAL A 85 -7.99 -9.04 3.41
C VAL A 85 -9.17 -8.81 4.34
N GLY A 86 -10.36 -8.69 3.74
CA GLY A 86 -11.63 -8.55 4.45
C GLY A 86 -12.01 -9.85 5.15
N THR A 87 -12.19 -9.82 6.48
CA THR A 87 -12.55 -11.02 7.26
C THR A 87 -14.06 -11.24 7.37
N ARG A 88 -14.52 -12.44 7.01
CA ARG A 88 -15.82 -13.01 7.43
C ARG A 88 -15.62 -13.99 8.59
N PHE A 89 -16.66 -14.15 9.41
CA PHE A 89 -16.72 -15.19 10.45
C PHE A 89 -16.65 -16.63 9.93
N HIS A 90 -16.93 -16.88 8.64
CA HIS A 90 -17.00 -18.24 8.07
C HIS A 90 -16.06 -18.53 6.89
N ILE A 91 -15.44 -17.52 6.26
CA ILE A 91 -14.42 -17.73 5.21
C ILE A 91 -13.07 -17.40 5.83
N LYS A 92 -12.28 -18.44 6.11
CA LYS A 92 -10.88 -18.30 6.51
C LYS A 92 -10.05 -17.90 5.29
N PHE A 93 -10.11 -16.64 4.86
CA PHE A 93 -9.00 -16.12 4.06
C PHE A 93 -7.77 -16.16 4.96
N ASN A 94 -6.88 -17.12 4.69
CA ASN A 94 -5.64 -17.19 5.40
C ASN A 94 -4.76 -16.03 4.93
N ILE A 95 -4.56 -15.03 5.80
CA ILE A 95 -3.73 -13.86 5.53
C ILE A 95 -2.31 -14.24 5.09
N GLU A 96 -1.77 -15.33 5.63
CA GLU A 96 -0.44 -15.84 5.27
C GLU A 96 -0.45 -16.47 3.87
N GLU A 97 -1.52 -17.18 3.52
CA GLU A 97 -1.68 -17.77 2.18
C GLU A 97 -1.87 -16.67 1.13
N ALA A 98 -2.71 -15.67 1.42
CA ALA A 98 -2.89 -14.50 0.56
C ALA A 98 -1.56 -13.78 0.35
N HIS A 99 -0.80 -13.56 1.44
CA HIS A 99 0.52 -12.94 1.38
C HIS A 99 1.49 -13.74 0.50
N LYS A 100 1.57 -15.06 0.68
CA LYS A 100 2.42 -15.95 -0.13
C LYS A 100 2.04 -15.91 -1.61
N LEU A 101 0.75 -15.98 -1.93
CA LEU A 101 0.25 -15.95 -3.31
C LEU A 101 0.57 -14.61 -4.00
N ILE A 102 0.38 -13.49 -3.30
CA ILE A 102 0.70 -12.16 -3.85
C ILE A 102 2.21 -12.00 -4.00
N THR A 103 3.01 -12.41 -3.01
CA THR A 103 4.48 -12.37 -3.08
C THR A 103 5.01 -13.18 -4.26
N ALA A 104 4.44 -14.36 -4.51
CA ALA A 104 4.81 -15.21 -5.64
C ALA A 104 4.55 -14.53 -7.00
N LYS A 105 3.54 -13.66 -7.09
CA LYS A 105 3.16 -12.94 -8.32
C LYS A 105 3.90 -11.62 -8.50
N LEU A 106 4.11 -10.84 -7.43
CA LEU A 106 4.81 -9.54 -7.49
C LEU A 106 6.33 -9.68 -7.42
N GLY A 107 6.81 -10.80 -6.88
CA GLY A 107 8.22 -11.07 -6.64
C GLY A 107 8.67 -10.65 -5.25
N SER A 108 9.55 -11.45 -4.64
CA SER A 108 10.04 -11.29 -3.26
C SER A 108 10.87 -10.02 -2.98
N LYS A 109 11.18 -9.23 -4.02
CA LYS A 109 11.89 -7.95 -3.88
C LYS A 109 10.95 -6.78 -3.65
N VAL A 110 9.64 -6.95 -3.89
CA VAL A 110 8.64 -5.92 -3.69
C VAL A 110 8.16 -6.00 -2.24
N PRO A 111 8.42 -4.99 -1.40
CA PRO A 111 7.96 -4.99 -0.02
C PRO A 111 6.43 -5.08 0.04
N LEU A 112 5.91 -6.11 0.70
CA LEU A 112 4.50 -6.39 0.87
C LEU A 112 4.09 -6.34 2.34
N ILE A 113 3.01 -5.62 2.62
CA ILE A 113 2.26 -5.73 3.88
C ILE A 113 0.88 -6.29 3.53
N THR A 114 0.48 -7.35 4.21
CA THR A 114 -0.89 -7.87 4.14
C THR A 114 -1.57 -7.65 5.48
N ASN A 115 -2.64 -6.88 5.54
CA ASN A 115 -3.39 -6.65 6.77
C ASN A 115 -4.78 -7.26 6.72
N CYS A 116 -5.28 -7.64 7.88
CA CYS A 116 -6.65 -8.05 8.11
C CYS A 116 -7.50 -6.78 8.24
N SER A 117 -8.64 -6.74 7.57
CA SER A 117 -9.56 -5.60 7.65
C SER A 117 -10.98 -6.07 7.96
N PRO A 118 -11.77 -5.34 8.77
CA PRO A 118 -13.18 -5.67 8.97
C PRO A 118 -14.02 -5.41 7.72
N GLY A 119 -13.59 -4.49 6.87
CA GLY A 119 -14.23 -4.22 5.60
C GLY A 119 -13.25 -3.69 4.57
N ILE A 120 -13.56 -3.87 3.29
CA ILE A 120 -12.73 -3.35 2.20
C ILE A 120 -13.58 -2.46 1.31
N ILE A 121 -12.97 -1.40 0.82
CA ILE A 121 -13.56 -0.57 -0.24
C ILE A 121 -12.56 -0.37 -1.35
N GLY A 122 -13.02 -0.56 -2.58
CA GLY A 122 -12.22 -0.21 -3.75
C GLY A 122 -12.90 -0.61 -5.04
N ARG A 123 -12.15 -0.49 -6.14
CA ARG A 123 -12.66 -0.74 -7.48
C ARG A 123 -12.74 -2.23 -7.76
N ASP A 124 -13.95 -2.73 -7.98
CA ASP A 124 -14.20 -4.12 -8.31
C ASP A 124 -13.51 -4.50 -9.62
N VAL A 125 -12.80 -5.62 -9.61
CA VAL A 125 -12.05 -6.13 -10.77
C VAL A 125 -12.94 -6.34 -12.01
N ASN A 126 -14.19 -6.77 -11.79
CA ASN A 126 -15.12 -7.19 -12.84
C ASN A 126 -15.96 -6.03 -13.37
N SER A 127 -16.64 -5.29 -12.49
CA SER A 127 -17.49 -4.17 -12.93
C SER A 127 -16.70 -2.88 -13.16
N GLY A 128 -15.51 -2.74 -12.58
CA GLY A 128 -14.78 -1.47 -12.58
C GLY A 128 -15.45 -0.38 -11.74
N GLU A 129 -16.57 -0.70 -11.07
CA GLU A 129 -17.27 0.20 -10.17
C GLU A 129 -16.70 0.10 -8.75
N PHE A 130 -16.89 1.15 -7.97
CA PHE A 130 -16.55 1.12 -6.57
C PHE A 130 -17.53 0.25 -5.80
N LYS A 131 -16.98 -0.69 -5.02
CA LYS A 131 -17.76 -1.56 -4.14
C LYS A 131 -17.18 -1.51 -2.74
N GLU A 132 -18.09 -1.48 -1.78
CA GLU A 132 -17.80 -1.61 -0.37
C GLU A 132 -18.26 -2.99 0.10
N ALA A 133 -17.38 -3.70 0.79
CA ALA A 133 -17.79 -4.78 1.66
C ALA A 133 -17.46 -4.39 3.10
N SER A 134 -18.49 -4.02 3.84
CA SER A 134 -18.40 -3.83 5.29
C SER A 134 -18.78 -5.12 6.01
N ARG A 135 -18.23 -5.31 7.22
CA ARG A 135 -18.73 -6.30 8.16
C ARG A 135 -20.19 -6.00 8.44
N ALA A 136 -21.10 -6.93 8.13
CA ALA A 136 -22.41 -6.89 8.73
C ALA A 136 -22.20 -7.13 10.24
N TYR A 137 -22.25 -6.06 11.04
CA TYR A 137 -22.61 -6.25 12.44
C TYR A 137 -23.99 -6.88 12.41
N GLY A 138 -24.08 -8.14 12.81
CA GLY A 138 -25.35 -8.65 13.28
C GLY A 138 -25.77 -7.71 14.38
N ASP A 139 -26.86 -6.98 14.15
CA ASP A 139 -27.56 -6.29 15.21
C ASP A 139 -27.83 -7.35 16.28
N THR A 140 -27.23 -7.20 17.46
CA THR A 140 -27.38 -8.16 18.56
C THR A 140 -28.82 -8.22 19.10
N SER A 141 -29.77 -7.52 18.45
CA SER A 141 -31.21 -7.64 18.66
C SER A 141 -31.94 -8.64 17.75
N ILE A 142 -31.27 -9.29 16.78
CA ILE A 142 -31.96 -10.21 15.85
C ILE A 142 -32.05 -11.61 16.47
N THR A 143 -33.19 -11.87 17.11
CA THR A 143 -33.54 -13.13 17.77
C THR A 143 -34.03 -14.23 16.82
N ASP A 144 -34.22 -13.95 15.53
CA ASP A 144 -34.78 -14.93 14.58
C ASP A 144 -33.74 -15.66 13.73
N GLU A 145 -33.83 -16.98 13.74
CA GLU A 145 -32.94 -17.93 13.06
C GLU A 145 -33.02 -17.83 11.52
N PHE A 146 -34.16 -17.35 11.00
CA PHE A 146 -34.43 -17.21 9.57
C PHE A 146 -33.66 -16.05 8.90
N ASP A 147 -33.46 -14.94 9.63
CA ASP A 147 -32.85 -13.71 9.11
C ASP A 147 -31.30 -13.74 9.12
N ARG A 148 -30.70 -14.67 9.88
CA ARG A 148 -29.25 -14.93 9.83
C ARG A 148 -28.79 -15.38 8.44
N SER A 149 -29.63 -16.11 7.70
CA SER A 149 -29.32 -16.59 6.35
C SER A 149 -29.18 -15.45 5.33
N LEU A 150 -30.01 -14.41 5.43
CA LEU A 150 -30.00 -13.24 4.55
C LEU A 150 -28.86 -12.28 4.87
N VAL A 151 -28.50 -12.13 6.15
CA VAL A 151 -27.30 -11.39 6.60
C VAL A 151 -26.01 -12.10 6.13
N GLN A 152 -26.01 -13.45 6.16
CA GLN A 152 -24.92 -14.29 5.65
C GLN A 152 -24.66 -14.09 4.15
N GLU A 153 -25.70 -13.88 3.36
CA GLU A 153 -25.62 -13.72 1.90
C GLU A 153 -25.07 -12.34 1.50
N ARG A 154 -25.37 -11.29 2.27
CA ARG A 154 -25.02 -9.89 1.95
C ARG A 154 -23.59 -9.48 2.31
N ALA A 155 -22.95 -10.09 3.31
CA ALA A 155 -21.72 -9.57 3.90
C ALA A 155 -20.40 -9.98 3.18
N LYS A 156 -20.23 -9.84 1.86
CA LYS A 156 -19.14 -10.51 1.10
C LYS A 156 -17.73 -10.23 1.66
N GLY A 157 -16.93 -11.25 1.96
CA GLY A 157 -15.49 -11.06 2.19
C GLY A 157 -14.79 -10.69 0.88
N GLY A 158 -13.54 -10.24 0.95
CA GLY A 158 -12.78 -9.96 -0.26
C GLY A 158 -11.33 -9.58 0.00
N ILE A 159 -10.59 -9.37 -1.07
CA ILE A 159 -9.21 -8.92 -1.04
C ILE A 159 -9.08 -7.63 -1.83
N MET A 160 -8.35 -6.68 -1.27
CA MET A 160 -7.92 -5.47 -1.95
C MET A 160 -6.40 -5.50 -2.08
N LEU A 161 -5.88 -5.18 -3.26
CA LEU A 161 -4.45 -5.00 -3.50
C LEU A 161 -4.20 -3.58 -3.99
N THR A 162 -3.27 -2.90 -3.34
CA THR A 162 -2.74 -1.61 -3.75
C THR A 162 -1.26 -1.75 -4.04
N VAL A 163 -0.84 -1.41 -5.26
CA VAL A 163 0.56 -1.40 -5.69
C VAL A 163 0.98 0.04 -5.94
N GLY A 164 2.10 0.42 -5.33
CA GLY A 164 2.64 1.76 -5.50
C GLY A 164 3.97 1.77 -6.26
N PHE A 165 4.09 2.74 -7.17
CA PHE A 165 5.30 3.09 -7.87
C PHE A 165 5.61 4.56 -7.57
N LEU A 166 6.74 4.83 -6.94
CA LEU A 166 7.11 6.17 -6.49
C LEU A 166 8.53 6.50 -6.97
N PRO A 167 8.70 7.05 -8.19
CA PRO A 167 10.01 7.40 -8.71
C PRO A 167 10.62 8.52 -7.85
N GLY A 168 11.93 8.42 -7.59
CA GLY A 168 12.65 9.33 -6.69
C GLY A 168 12.52 9.00 -5.20
N LEU A 169 11.75 7.98 -4.83
CA LEU A 169 11.69 7.46 -3.46
C LEU A 169 12.26 6.03 -3.39
N LYS A 170 13.02 5.75 -2.33
CA LYS A 170 13.29 4.39 -1.87
C LYS A 170 12.33 4.04 -0.75
N VAL A 171 11.87 2.79 -0.76
CA VAL A 171 10.92 2.27 0.21
C VAL A 171 11.53 1.06 0.90
N LYS A 172 11.40 0.97 2.23
CA LYS A 172 11.86 -0.17 3.03
C LYS A 172 10.86 -0.50 4.14
N LEU A 173 10.71 -1.79 4.44
CA LEU A 173 10.02 -2.27 5.63
C LEU A 173 10.99 -2.29 6.82
N ILE A 174 10.57 -1.69 7.93
CA ILE A 174 11.28 -1.73 9.21
C ILE A 174 10.31 -2.26 10.26
N LYS A 175 10.74 -3.24 11.05
CA LYS A 175 9.86 -4.01 11.95
C LYS A 175 10.29 -3.88 13.41
N LEU A 176 9.32 -4.01 14.30
CA LEU A 176 9.50 -4.16 15.74
C LEU A 176 8.79 -5.43 16.20
N ALA A 177 9.49 -6.33 16.88
CA ALA A 177 8.95 -7.63 17.27
C ALA A 177 8.02 -7.53 18.49
N LYS A 178 7.11 -8.51 18.66
CA LYS A 178 6.22 -8.59 19.83
C LYS A 178 6.97 -8.81 21.12
N GLU A 179 7.98 -9.67 21.08
CA GLU A 179 8.81 -10.01 22.23
C GLU A 179 9.57 -8.79 22.75
N ASP A 180 9.93 -7.88 21.84
CA ASP A 180 10.64 -6.64 22.17
C ASP A 180 9.74 -5.67 22.96
N LEU A 181 8.44 -5.62 22.64
CA LEU A 181 7.46 -4.76 23.32
C LEU A 181 7.02 -5.27 24.69
N THR A 182 7.00 -6.58 24.88
CA THR A 182 6.60 -7.20 26.16
C THR A 182 7.78 -7.40 27.11
N SER A 183 9.01 -7.13 26.66
CA SER A 183 10.21 -7.19 27.48
C SER A 183 10.31 -6.02 28.47
N GLN A 184 11.06 -6.22 29.56
CA GLN A 184 11.40 -5.12 30.50
C GLN A 184 12.19 -3.99 29.81
N ASP A 185 12.82 -4.27 28.67
CA ASP A 185 13.61 -3.35 27.86
C ASP A 185 12.83 -2.70 26.70
N ALA A 186 11.50 -2.73 26.70
CA ALA A 186 10.65 -2.19 25.64
C ALA A 186 11.03 -0.75 25.21
N ARG A 187 11.52 0.06 26.15
CA ARG A 187 12.02 1.42 25.88
C ARG A 187 13.26 1.42 24.99
N ALA A 188 14.20 0.50 25.22
CA ALA A 188 15.42 0.37 24.41
C ALA A 188 15.07 -0.10 22.99
N TYR A 189 14.12 -1.04 22.86
CA TYR A 189 13.65 -1.50 21.55
C TYR A 189 12.88 -0.44 20.77
N SER A 190 12.06 0.38 21.45
CA SER A 190 11.43 1.55 20.82
C SER A 190 12.49 2.51 20.27
N LYS A 191 13.56 2.76 21.03
CA LYS A 191 14.67 3.61 20.61
C LYS A 191 15.44 3.00 19.44
N LYS A 192 15.65 1.68 19.46
CA LYS A 192 16.27 0.94 18.35
C LYS A 192 15.43 1.08 17.07
N PHE A 193 14.12 0.87 17.15
CA PHE A 193 13.20 1.02 16.01
C PHE A 193 13.29 2.40 15.38
N ILE A 194 13.28 3.47 16.20
CA ILE A 194 13.45 4.85 15.73
C ILE A 194 14.82 5.06 15.08
N ASN A 195 15.88 4.49 15.66
CA ASN A 195 17.22 4.59 15.10
C ASN A 195 17.34 3.85 13.76
N ASP A 196 16.74 2.66 13.62
CA ASP A 196 16.74 1.90 12.37
C ASP A 196 16.06 2.70 11.24
N ILE A 197 14.96 3.43 11.55
CA ILE A 197 14.31 4.36 10.61
C ILE A 197 15.24 5.51 10.23
N ARG A 198 15.89 6.14 11.22
CA ARG A 198 16.80 7.27 10.99
C ARG A 198 18.04 6.89 10.20
N GLU A 199 18.62 5.73 10.50
CA GLU A 199 19.79 5.20 9.81
C GLU A 199 19.46 4.89 8.36
N PHE A 200 18.34 4.22 8.10
CA PHE A 200 17.87 4.01 6.73
C PHE A 200 17.68 5.34 6.00
N SER A 201 17.00 6.30 6.62
CA SER A 201 16.78 7.62 6.03
C SER A 201 18.10 8.35 5.71
N ALA A 202 19.03 8.35 6.66
CA ALA A 202 20.32 9.01 6.53
C ALA A 202 21.18 8.35 5.44
N SER A 203 21.16 7.02 5.35
CA SER A 203 21.92 6.26 4.35
C SER A 203 21.52 6.56 2.90
N ILE A 204 20.25 6.96 2.67
CA ILE A 204 19.72 7.21 1.32
C ILE A 204 19.66 8.70 0.98
N SER A 205 19.23 9.53 1.93
CA SER A 205 18.96 10.97 1.69
C SER A 205 19.99 11.90 2.35
N GLY A 206 20.81 11.40 3.26
CA GLY A 206 21.62 12.23 4.17
C GLY A 206 20.82 12.91 5.28
N CYS A 207 19.49 12.75 5.32
CA CYS A 207 18.61 13.31 6.34
C CYS A 207 18.14 12.21 7.30
N GLN A 208 18.09 12.50 8.60
CA GLN A 208 17.63 11.53 9.59
C GLN A 208 16.12 11.30 9.57
N SER A 209 15.33 12.24 9.04
CA SER A 209 13.88 12.08 8.91
C SER A 209 13.49 11.66 7.49
N PRO A 210 12.66 10.61 7.34
CA PRO A 210 12.13 10.19 6.04
C PRO A 210 11.10 11.19 5.51
N ALA A 211 10.71 11.05 4.25
CA ALA A 211 9.64 11.87 3.67
C ALA A 211 8.26 11.47 4.22
N ALA A 212 8.03 10.16 4.34
CA ALA A 212 6.80 9.63 4.91
C ALA A 212 7.02 8.27 5.57
N ILE A 213 6.12 7.92 6.47
CA ILE A 213 6.05 6.62 7.14
C ILE A 213 4.60 6.15 7.11
N MET A 214 4.38 4.91 6.69
CA MET A 214 3.10 4.22 6.86
C MET A 214 3.27 3.07 7.86
N MET A 215 2.56 3.13 8.98
CA MET A 215 2.69 2.17 10.08
C MET A 215 1.50 1.20 10.12
N PHE A 216 1.77 -0.06 10.41
CA PHE A 216 0.76 -1.08 10.69
C PHE A 216 1.12 -1.76 12.00
N SER A 217 0.12 -1.99 12.85
CA SER A 217 0.37 -2.60 14.15
C SER A 217 -0.82 -3.39 14.68
N GLU A 218 -0.49 -4.44 15.43
CA GLU A 218 -1.47 -5.17 16.22
C GLU A 218 -1.89 -4.41 17.48
N PRO A 219 -3.08 -4.68 18.04
CA PRO A 219 -3.57 -4.05 19.26
C PRO A 219 -2.83 -4.62 20.49
N LEU A 220 -1.58 -4.19 20.68
CA LEU A 220 -0.73 -4.59 21.80
C LEU A 220 -0.41 -3.40 22.70
N GLN A 221 -0.27 -3.67 23.99
CA GLN A 221 0.12 -2.66 24.97
C GLN A 221 1.51 -2.09 24.62
N GLY A 222 1.65 -0.76 24.65
CA GLY A 222 2.90 -0.04 24.34
C GLY A 222 3.10 0.32 22.86
N VAL A 223 2.26 -0.15 21.93
CA VAL A 223 2.31 0.26 20.52
C VAL A 223 1.99 1.75 20.37
N ILE A 224 0.99 2.25 21.11
CA ILE A 224 0.62 3.68 21.13
C ILE A 224 1.85 4.51 21.53
N ASP A 225 2.53 4.14 22.62
CA ASP A 225 3.77 4.81 23.06
C ASP A 225 4.87 4.79 21.99
N VAL A 226 4.99 3.71 21.20
CA VAL A 226 5.95 3.64 20.08
C VAL A 226 5.55 4.65 19.00
N MET A 227 4.27 4.69 18.63
CA MET A 227 3.78 5.64 17.62
C MET A 227 4.00 7.10 18.06
N GLU A 228 3.69 7.44 19.31
CA GLU A 228 3.94 8.77 19.87
C GLU A 228 5.43 9.13 19.88
N LYS A 229 6.30 8.18 20.26
CA LYS A 229 7.76 8.39 20.22
C LYS A 229 8.27 8.56 18.79
N VAL A 230 7.70 7.86 17.81
CA VAL A 230 8.06 8.04 16.40
C VAL A 230 7.62 9.42 15.92
N ASP A 231 6.39 9.84 16.19
CA ASP A 231 5.89 11.18 15.82
C ASP A 231 6.75 12.29 16.44
N HIS A 232 7.11 12.17 17.73
CA HIS A 232 7.99 13.12 18.40
C HIS A 232 9.44 13.10 17.89
N ALA A 233 9.92 11.95 17.41
CA ALA A 233 11.30 11.78 16.95
C ALA A 233 11.53 12.23 15.50
N MET A 234 10.48 12.35 14.69
CA MET A 234 10.57 12.73 13.29
C MET A 234 10.37 14.24 13.10
N SER A 235 10.85 14.77 11.97
CA SER A 235 10.59 16.15 11.58
C SER A 235 9.07 16.39 11.46
N PRO A 236 8.55 17.58 11.82
CA PRO A 236 7.14 17.93 11.60
C PRO A 236 6.73 17.87 10.11
N GLU A 237 7.71 17.88 9.20
CA GLU A 237 7.49 17.72 7.77
C GLU A 237 7.27 16.27 7.33
N THR A 238 7.67 15.30 8.16
CA THR A 238 7.48 13.87 7.92
C THR A 238 6.00 13.53 8.07
N VAL A 239 5.41 12.96 7.03
CA VAL A 239 4.03 12.49 7.13
C VAL A 239 4.00 11.09 7.73
N ILE A 240 3.24 10.90 8.80
CA ILE A 240 3.04 9.60 9.45
C ILE A 240 1.55 9.27 9.35
N VAL A 241 1.25 8.13 8.73
CA VAL A 241 -0.10 7.58 8.56
C VAL A 241 -0.07 6.09 8.89
N GLY A 242 -1.22 5.44 9.04
CA GLY A 242 -1.21 4.01 9.31
C GLY A 242 -2.53 3.42 9.77
N ASP A 243 -2.48 2.11 9.97
CA ASP A 243 -3.56 1.30 10.54
C ASP A 243 -3.12 0.75 11.91
N TYR A 244 -3.99 0.91 12.90
CA TYR A 244 -3.80 0.39 14.25
C TYR A 244 -4.96 -0.52 14.59
N GLY A 245 -4.66 -1.73 15.06
CA GLY A 245 -5.63 -2.59 15.75
C GLY A 245 -6.03 -3.86 15.01
N TYR A 246 -5.45 -4.12 13.84
CA TYR A 246 -5.69 -5.37 13.12
C TYR A 246 -4.43 -6.21 12.92
N ARG A 247 -4.64 -7.52 12.79
CA ARG A 247 -3.57 -8.48 12.49
C ARG A 247 -2.97 -8.13 11.13
N PHE A 248 -1.66 -8.19 11.02
CA PHE A 248 -0.97 -8.05 9.75
C PHE A 248 0.08 -9.15 9.59
N HIS A 249 0.51 -9.30 8.34
CA HIS A 249 1.63 -10.10 7.91
C HIS A 249 2.49 -9.21 7.01
N SER A 250 3.80 -9.37 7.06
CA SER A 250 4.73 -8.57 6.25
C SER A 250 5.92 -9.43 5.90
N ASP A 251 6.55 -9.18 4.75
CA ASP A 251 7.63 -10.02 4.21
C ASP A 251 8.64 -10.40 5.28
N THR A 252 8.82 -11.69 5.54
CA THR A 252 9.87 -12.15 6.44
C THR A 252 11.21 -11.74 5.84
N GLU A 253 12.02 -10.96 6.57
CA GLU A 253 13.38 -10.69 6.10
C GLU A 253 14.08 -12.04 5.97
N SER A 254 14.42 -12.43 4.73
CA SER A 254 15.48 -13.40 4.48
C SER A 254 16.79 -12.73 4.87
N LEU A 255 17.03 -12.61 6.18
CA LEU A 255 18.36 -12.34 6.69
C LEU A 255 19.18 -13.59 6.37
N ASN A 256 19.97 -13.52 5.29
CA ASN A 256 21.10 -14.40 5.10
C ASN A 256 22.04 -14.17 6.28
N ASN A 257 21.78 -14.85 7.41
CA ASN A 257 22.74 -15.39 8.36
C ASN A 257 22.07 -15.70 9.71
N ILE A 258 22.28 -16.95 10.13
CA ILE A 258 22.29 -17.47 11.49
C ILE A 258 20.94 -17.99 12.02
N THR A 259 20.85 -19.32 11.90
CA THR A 259 20.12 -20.28 12.75
C THR A 259 18.60 -20.20 12.77
N ALA A 260 17.99 -21.37 12.65
CA ALA A 260 16.57 -21.63 12.85
C ALA A 260 16.06 -21.01 14.16
N THR A 261 15.69 -19.75 14.10
CA THR A 261 15.08 -19.01 15.18
C THR A 261 13.66 -18.74 14.74
N LYS A 262 12.74 -19.26 15.53
CA LYS A 262 11.29 -19.10 15.46
C LYS A 262 10.98 -17.69 14.93
N GLU A 263 10.31 -17.62 13.79
CA GLU A 263 9.92 -16.37 13.12
C GLU A 263 9.31 -15.41 14.15
N ARG A 264 10.05 -14.37 14.53
CA ARG A 264 9.60 -13.42 15.55
C ARG A 264 8.44 -12.63 14.97
N VAL A 265 7.27 -12.77 15.58
CA VAL A 265 6.06 -12.14 15.07
C VAL A 265 6.19 -10.64 15.28
N SER A 266 6.01 -9.86 14.21
CA SER A 266 6.11 -8.40 14.28
C SER A 266 4.90 -7.81 15.02
N ALA A 267 5.14 -6.89 15.95
CA ALA A 267 4.10 -6.10 16.60
C ALA A 267 3.76 -4.84 15.81
N VAL A 268 4.79 -4.22 15.22
CA VAL A 268 4.69 -3.01 14.41
C VAL A 268 5.56 -3.18 13.18
N VAL A 269 5.06 -2.75 12.03
CA VAL A 269 5.83 -2.60 10.80
C VAL A 269 5.64 -1.19 10.26
N ALA A 270 6.74 -0.56 9.85
CA ALA A 270 6.78 0.72 9.19
C ALA A 270 7.26 0.54 7.75
N LEU A 271 6.44 0.99 6.80
CA LEU A 271 6.83 1.21 5.43
C LEU A 271 7.39 2.64 5.34
N VAL A 272 8.71 2.76 5.21
CA VAL A 272 9.43 4.02 5.28
C VAL A 272 9.79 4.51 3.88
N PHE A 273 9.40 5.73 3.55
CA PHE A 273 9.59 6.38 2.26
C PHE A 273 10.68 7.45 2.38
N VAL A 274 11.80 7.26 1.68
CA VAL A 274 12.96 8.14 1.76
C VAL A 274 13.31 8.70 0.39
N MET A 275 13.66 9.99 0.36
CA MET A 275 14.14 10.67 -0.84
C MET A 275 15.44 10.07 -1.36
N ASP A 276 15.41 9.53 -2.58
CA ASP A 276 16.60 9.01 -3.25
C ASP A 276 17.38 10.14 -3.90
N ARG A 277 18.42 10.64 -3.22
CA ARG A 277 19.32 11.65 -3.79
C ARG A 277 20.32 11.08 -4.80
N THR A 278 20.41 9.75 -4.93
CA THR A 278 21.39 9.07 -5.80
C THR A 278 20.88 8.78 -7.21
N LYS A 279 19.57 8.91 -7.44
CA LYS A 279 18.95 8.83 -8.77
C LYS A 279 18.49 10.22 -9.20
N PRO A 280 19.19 10.88 -10.15
CA PRO A 280 18.71 12.14 -10.68
C PRO A 280 17.50 11.88 -11.57
N LEU A 281 16.30 12.14 -11.06
CA LEU A 281 15.27 12.73 -11.93
C LEU A 281 15.73 14.16 -12.25
N ASP A 282 15.24 14.71 -13.36
CA ASP A 282 15.27 16.16 -13.54
C ASP A 282 14.80 16.84 -12.23
N PRO A 283 15.64 17.68 -11.59
CA PRO A 283 15.37 18.22 -10.26
C PRO A 283 13.99 18.90 -10.16
N ALA A 284 13.53 19.55 -11.23
CA ALA A 284 12.22 20.19 -11.28
C ALA A 284 11.08 19.16 -11.26
N THR A 285 11.19 18.09 -12.05
CA THR A 285 10.20 17.00 -12.11
C THR A 285 10.18 16.17 -10.81
N ALA A 286 11.34 15.92 -10.19
CA ALA A 286 11.43 15.26 -8.89
C ALA A 286 10.76 16.12 -7.82
N LEU A 287 11.17 17.38 -7.66
CA LEU A 287 10.64 18.29 -6.66
C LEU A 287 9.14 18.56 -6.85
N SER A 288 8.65 18.67 -8.08
CA SER A 288 7.22 18.78 -8.37
C SER A 288 6.46 17.51 -7.97
N SER A 289 6.98 16.33 -8.32
CA SER A 289 6.36 15.05 -7.94
C SER A 289 6.35 14.84 -6.43
N ILE A 290 7.41 15.25 -5.73
CA ILE A 290 7.53 15.17 -4.27
C ILE A 290 6.64 16.19 -3.58
N ALA A 291 6.60 17.44 -4.06
CA ALA A 291 5.69 18.45 -3.54
C ALA A 291 4.25 17.97 -3.71
N ASN A 292 3.91 17.35 -4.84
CA ASN A 292 2.60 16.76 -5.05
C ASN A 292 2.33 15.59 -4.08
N VAL A 293 3.26 14.63 -3.94
CA VAL A 293 3.10 13.50 -3.00
C VAL A 293 3.03 13.98 -1.56
N SER A 294 3.91 14.89 -1.13
CA SER A 294 3.95 15.45 0.21
C SER A 294 2.73 16.33 0.50
N ASN A 295 2.30 17.19 -0.43
CA ASN A 295 1.08 18.00 -0.24
C ASN A 295 -0.15 17.12 -0.18
N HIS A 296 -0.21 16.06 -0.98
CA HIS A 296 -1.30 15.09 -0.95
C HIS A 296 -1.31 14.31 0.36
N LEU A 297 -0.14 13.84 0.80
CA LEU A 297 0.04 13.19 2.08
C LEU A 297 -0.33 14.10 3.26
N ARG A 298 -0.03 15.41 3.16
CA ARG A 298 -0.40 16.42 4.16
C ARG A 298 -1.87 16.82 4.11
N SER A 299 -2.51 16.82 2.94
CA SER A 299 -3.97 17.04 2.85
C SER A 299 -4.76 15.97 3.59
N PHE A 300 -4.21 14.75 3.76
CA PHE A 300 -4.82 13.76 4.65
C PHE A 300 -4.82 14.18 6.13
N LYS A 301 -3.88 15.04 6.56
CA LYS A 301 -3.79 15.54 7.94
C LYS A 301 -4.76 16.70 8.22
N GLN A 302 -5.30 17.33 7.18
CA GLN A 302 -6.16 18.51 7.28
C GLN A 302 -7.33 18.41 6.30
N GLU A 303 -8.51 17.98 6.77
CA GLU A 303 -9.76 18.31 6.08
C GLU A 303 -10.72 19.10 6.98
N ARG A 304 -10.64 20.41 6.82
CA ARG A 304 -11.77 21.26 6.43
C ARG A 304 -11.28 22.16 5.31
N THR A 305 -11.72 21.97 4.07
CA THR A 305 -11.57 23.04 3.07
C THR A 305 -12.67 23.07 2.02
N ALA A 306 -12.98 24.31 1.64
CA ALA A 306 -13.86 24.75 0.57
C ALA A 306 -13.30 24.45 -0.83
N ALA A 307 -14.21 24.55 -1.81
CA ALA A 307 -14.11 24.08 -3.19
C ALA A 307 -13.35 25.02 -4.15
N GLY A 308 -12.86 24.44 -5.25
CA GLY A 308 -12.66 25.14 -6.52
C GLY A 308 -11.28 24.97 -7.17
N ASP A 309 -11.00 23.80 -7.75
CA ASP A 309 -10.29 23.64 -9.03
C ASP A 309 -10.16 22.14 -9.38
N LYS A 310 -10.31 21.78 -10.67
CA LYS A 310 -10.18 20.40 -11.15
C LYS A 310 -8.73 19.93 -11.01
N ARG A 311 -8.40 19.36 -9.86
CA ARG A 311 -7.13 18.70 -9.56
C ARG A 311 -7.14 17.28 -10.12
N GLU A 312 -6.06 16.90 -10.82
CA GLU A 312 -5.78 15.51 -11.15
C GLU A 312 -5.49 14.79 -9.82
N VAL A 313 -6.46 14.01 -9.33
CA VAL A 313 -6.36 13.35 -8.02
C VAL A 313 -5.57 12.08 -8.17
N PHE A 314 -4.36 12.10 -7.62
CA PHE A 314 -3.60 10.89 -7.36
C PHE A 314 -4.34 9.99 -6.38
N GLY A 315 -4.41 8.69 -6.69
CA GLY A 315 -5.14 7.68 -5.91
C GLY A 315 -4.95 7.75 -4.39
N GLY A 316 -6.02 7.37 -3.69
CA GLY A 316 -6.21 7.58 -2.26
C GLY A 316 -6.05 6.32 -1.42
N PHE A 317 -5.55 6.51 -0.20
CA PHE A 317 -5.67 5.57 0.92
C PHE A 317 -6.88 5.99 1.77
N ILE A 318 -7.82 5.09 2.09
CA ILE A 318 -8.82 5.33 3.14
C ILE A 318 -8.54 4.39 4.32
N PHE A 319 -8.16 4.96 5.46
CA PHE A 319 -8.17 4.26 6.76
C PHE A 319 -9.43 4.71 7.50
N THR A 320 -10.34 3.80 7.88
CA THR A 320 -11.38 4.15 8.86
C THR A 320 -11.05 3.55 10.22
N SER A 321 -10.99 4.43 11.20
CA SER A 321 -10.65 4.17 12.61
C SER A 321 -11.81 3.52 13.37
N TYR A 322 -11.50 3.02 14.58
CA TYR A 322 -12.38 2.36 15.54
C TYR A 322 -13.57 3.18 16.08
N ASP A 323 -13.82 4.41 15.62
CA ASP A 323 -14.85 5.25 16.24
C ASP A 323 -15.57 6.19 15.25
N ARG A 324 -16.42 5.61 14.40
CA ARG A 324 -17.44 6.36 13.65
C ARG A 324 -18.79 5.66 13.77
N SER A 325 -19.32 5.66 14.99
CA SER A 325 -20.57 5.01 15.38
C SER A 325 -21.85 5.56 14.73
N ASP A 326 -21.78 6.60 13.89
CA ASP A 326 -22.98 7.35 13.46
C ASP A 326 -23.57 7.03 12.07
N PHE A 327 -22.98 6.15 11.24
CA PHE A 327 -23.50 5.97 9.87
C PHE A 327 -23.67 4.49 9.47
N ARG A 328 -24.77 3.89 9.96
CA ARG A 328 -25.19 2.48 9.75
C ARG A 328 -25.67 2.12 8.34
N LYS A 329 -25.26 2.82 7.28
CA LYS A 329 -25.69 2.53 5.90
C LYS A 329 -24.48 2.29 4.98
N PRO A 330 -24.47 1.20 4.17
CA PRO A 330 -23.41 0.97 3.18
C PRO A 330 -23.33 2.12 2.18
N ASN A 331 -22.12 2.45 1.71
CA ASN A 331 -21.77 3.51 0.76
C ASN A 331 -21.85 4.97 1.27
N VAL A 332 -22.27 5.23 2.52
CA VAL A 332 -22.32 6.61 3.07
C VAL A 332 -20.91 7.15 3.35
N ASN A 333 -19.97 6.27 3.71
CA ASN A 333 -18.60 6.67 4.05
C ASN A 333 -17.76 7.07 2.84
N SER A 334 -18.10 6.58 1.65
CA SER A 334 -17.34 6.83 0.43
C SER A 334 -18.03 7.77 -0.55
N SER A 335 -19.36 7.93 -0.52
CA SER A 335 -20.07 8.74 -1.50
C SER A 335 -19.56 10.19 -1.59
N PRO A 336 -19.29 10.94 -0.50
CA PRO A 336 -18.77 12.30 -0.64
C PRO A 336 -17.38 12.31 -1.29
N PHE A 337 -16.55 11.29 -1.08
CA PHE A 337 -15.23 11.20 -1.71
C PHE A 337 -15.33 10.78 -3.18
N LEU A 338 -16.19 9.81 -3.50
CA LEU A 338 -16.44 9.35 -4.88
C LEU A 338 -17.01 10.46 -5.76
N ASP A 339 -17.92 11.26 -5.20
CA ASP A 339 -18.57 12.38 -5.90
C ASP A 339 -17.57 13.52 -6.18
N ASN A 340 -16.64 13.77 -5.25
CA ASN A 340 -15.62 14.81 -5.41
C ASN A 340 -14.38 14.34 -6.21
N PHE A 341 -14.08 13.03 -6.21
CA PHE A 341 -12.84 12.46 -6.74
C PHE A 341 -13.05 11.17 -7.58
N PRO A 342 -13.85 11.22 -8.66
CA PRO A 342 -14.24 10.03 -9.42
C PRO A 342 -13.09 9.31 -10.15
N SER A 343 -11.95 9.99 -10.33
CA SER A 343 -10.75 9.46 -11.02
C SER A 343 -9.69 8.87 -10.08
N ALA A 344 -9.85 8.97 -8.76
CA ALA A 344 -8.87 8.46 -7.81
C ALA A 344 -8.85 6.91 -7.84
N THR A 345 -7.65 6.32 -7.91
CA THR A 345 -7.46 4.90 -7.56
C THR A 345 -7.64 4.74 -6.06
N LEU A 346 -8.87 4.49 -5.64
CA LEU A 346 -9.26 4.38 -4.23
C LEU A 346 -9.01 2.97 -3.70
N GLY A 347 -8.42 2.87 -2.51
CA GLY A 347 -8.37 1.64 -1.73
C GLY A 347 -8.38 1.93 -0.24
N GLY A 348 -9.24 1.24 0.52
CA GLY A 348 -9.34 1.45 1.96
C GLY A 348 -9.86 0.29 2.80
N ILE A 349 -9.64 0.45 4.10
CA ILE A 349 -9.99 -0.46 5.20
C ILE A 349 -11.12 0.19 5.99
N LEU A 350 -12.20 -0.55 6.22
CA LEU A 350 -13.29 -0.12 7.09
C LEU A 350 -13.17 -0.74 8.48
N GLY A 351 -12.67 0.04 9.44
CA GLY A 351 -12.73 -0.21 10.88
C GLY A 351 -14.16 -0.15 11.42
N GLY A 352 -14.54 -1.12 12.26
CA GLY A 352 -15.76 -1.08 13.08
C GLY A 352 -15.40 -0.85 14.56
N PRO A 353 -16.36 -0.41 15.40
CA PRO A 353 -16.18 -0.29 16.84
C PRO A 353 -15.96 -1.63 17.55
#